data_AF-A0A966YYW2-F1
#
_entry.id   AF-A0A966YYW2-F1
#
_cell.length_a   1.000
_cell.length_b   1.000
_cell.length_c   1.000
_cell.angle_alpha   90.00
_cell.angle_beta   90.00
_cell.angle_gamma   90.00
#
_symmetry.space_group_name_H-M   'P 1'
#
loop_
_entity.id
_entity.type
_entity.pdbx_description
1 polymer ?
#
loop_
_entity_poly.entity_id
_entity_poly.type
_entity_poly.pdbx_seq_one_letter_code
_entity_poly.pdbx_strand_id
1 'polypeptide(L)'
;MNIPIGWIIALGCALGGYALHGGNILVLWQPTEVLTIVGAAVGTMIASNNITNLKKTFAALGGAFKTKSAVKQMHLDLLCLMFEILQKIKRDGLMSLEGDIEEPESSPLFEKYPSVTKDHHLVDFITDYLRMMLGGSLDVIQIESLMEQELDVHHQEAHIPVASVTNVADGLP
;
A
#
# COMPACT_ATOMS: atom_id res chain seq x y z
N MET A 1 -9.38 -12.23 -5.96
CA MET A 1 -8.09 -11.71 -6.45
C MET A 1 -7.90 -12.32 -7.82
N ASN A 2 -7.88 -11.52 -8.89
CA ASN A 2 -7.95 -12.04 -10.27
C ASN A 2 -6.54 -12.31 -10.86
N ILE A 3 -5.48 -11.87 -10.17
CA ILE A 3 -4.08 -12.02 -10.56
C ILE A 3 -3.71 -13.48 -10.94
N PRO A 4 -3.94 -14.51 -10.08
CA PRO A 4 -3.55 -15.88 -10.42
C PRO A 4 -4.35 -16.44 -11.61
N ILE A 5 -5.62 -16.07 -11.74
CA ILE A 5 -6.45 -16.48 -12.88
C ILE A 5 -5.90 -15.86 -14.17
N GLY A 6 -5.53 -14.58 -14.14
CA GLY A 6 -4.91 -13.89 -15.27
C GLY A 6 -3.59 -14.54 -15.70
N TRP A 7 -2.73 -14.91 -14.75
CA TRP A 7 -1.48 -15.61 -15.03
C TRP A 7 -1.70 -16.99 -15.66
N ILE A 8 -2.67 -17.76 -15.18
CA ILE A 8 -3.01 -19.07 -15.75
C ILE A 8 -3.48 -18.92 -17.20
N ILE A 9 -4.35 -17.94 -17.48
CA ILE A 9 -4.84 -17.68 -18.84
C ILE A 9 -3.69 -17.26 -19.75
N ALA A 10 -2.87 -16.30 -19.32
CA ALA A 10 -1.75 -15.78 -20.11
C ALA A 10 -0.73 -16.88 -20.45
N LEU A 11 -0.26 -17.63 -19.44
CA LEU A 11 0.69 -18.73 -19.64
C LEU A 11 0.07 -19.87 -20.47
N GLY A 12 -1.21 -20.20 -20.23
CA GLY A 12 -1.92 -21.23 -20.98
C GLY A 12 -2.06 -20.88 -22.47
N CYS A 13 -2.40 -19.64 -22.80
CA CYS A 13 -2.47 -19.19 -24.18
C CYS A 13 -1.10 -19.17 -24.86
N ALA A 14 -0.06 -18.66 -24.18
CA ALA A 14 1.29 -18.58 -24.73
C ALA A 14 1.91 -19.98 -24.98
N LEU A 15 1.92 -20.83 -23.95
CA LEU A 15 2.48 -22.18 -24.04
C LEU A 15 1.62 -23.10 -24.90
N GLY A 16 0.30 -22.98 -24.80
CA GLY A 16 -0.65 -23.74 -25.61
C GLY A 16 -0.52 -23.41 -27.09
N GLY A 17 -0.43 -22.13 -27.45
CA GLY A 17 -0.20 -21.69 -28.83
C GLY A 17 1.12 -22.23 -29.40
N TYR A 18 2.20 -22.15 -28.61
CA TYR A 18 3.51 -22.67 -29.01
C TYR A 18 3.51 -24.19 -29.21
N ALA A 19 2.87 -24.94 -28.31
CA ALA A 19 2.75 -26.39 -28.40
C ALA A 19 1.89 -26.84 -29.59
N LEU A 20 0.79 -26.14 -29.88
CA LEU A 20 -0.08 -26.41 -31.03
C LEU A 20 0.63 -26.17 -32.38
N HIS A 21 1.58 -25.23 -32.41
CA HIS A 21 2.47 -25.03 -33.56
C HIS A 21 3.56 -26.12 -33.70
N GLY A 22 3.55 -27.15 -32.84
CA GLY A 22 4.55 -28.22 -32.85
C GLY A 22 5.86 -27.86 -32.16
N GLY A 23 5.89 -26.75 -31.42
CA GLY A 23 7.06 -26.30 -30.66
C GLY A 23 7.33 -27.20 -29.46
N ASN A 24 8.61 -27.54 -29.24
CA ASN A 24 9.02 -28.27 -28.05
C ASN A 24 9.21 -27.28 -26.89
N ILE A 25 8.33 -27.34 -25.88
CA ILE A 25 8.31 -26.43 -24.73
C ILE A 25 9.67 -26.36 -24.02
N LEU A 26 10.47 -27.42 -24.03
CA LEU A 26 11.81 -27.43 -23.43
C LEU A 26 12.79 -26.45 -24.10
N VAL A 27 12.57 -26.09 -25.36
CA VAL A 27 13.39 -25.13 -26.09
C VAL A 27 13.19 -23.70 -25.59
N LEU A 28 12.03 -23.39 -24.98
CA LEU A 28 11.76 -22.10 -24.35
C LEU A 28 12.57 -21.89 -23.07
N TRP A 29 13.11 -22.96 -22.47
CA TRP A 29 13.94 -22.88 -21.29
C TRP A 29 15.40 -22.61 -21.67
N GLN A 30 15.72 -21.34 -21.95
CA GLN A 30 17.08 -20.88 -22.23
C GLN A 30 17.61 -20.01 -21.08
N PRO A 31 18.51 -20.54 -20.24
CA PRO A 31 19.05 -19.78 -19.11
C PRO A 31 19.77 -18.48 -19.51
N THR A 32 20.38 -18.46 -20.69
CA THR A 32 21.09 -17.29 -21.23
C THR A 32 20.13 -16.15 -21.59
N GLU A 33 18.97 -16.45 -22.18
CA GLU A 33 17.96 -15.44 -22.49
C GLU A 33 17.29 -14.91 -21.23
N VAL A 34 17.04 -15.78 -20.25
CA VAL A 34 16.54 -15.35 -18.93
C VAL A 34 17.54 -14.40 -18.28
N LEU A 35 18.84 -14.70 -18.33
CA LEU A 35 19.87 -13.82 -17.78
C LEU A 35 19.95 -12.47 -18.50
N THR A 36 19.88 -12.43 -19.83
CA THR A 36 19.95 -11.17 -20.57
C THR A 36 18.71 -10.32 -20.36
N ILE A 37 17.52 -10.91 -20.45
CA ILE A 37 16.23 -10.20 -20.32
C ILE A 37 16.02 -9.75 -18.86
N VAL A 38 16.08 -10.67 -17.91
CA VAL A 38 15.86 -10.38 -16.48
C VAL A 38 17.01 -9.54 -15.93
N GLY A 39 18.26 -9.82 -16.32
CA GLY A 39 19.42 -9.05 -15.90
C GLY A 39 19.37 -7.61 -16.40
N ALA A 40 18.98 -7.38 -17.66
CA ALA A 40 18.76 -6.04 -18.19
C ALA A 40 17.61 -5.34 -17.45
N ALA A 41 16.47 -5.99 -17.26
CA ALA A 41 15.31 -5.43 -16.57
C ALA A 41 15.61 -5.02 -15.12
N VAL A 42 16.31 -5.88 -14.36
CA VAL A 42 16.71 -5.55 -12.99
C VAL A 42 17.78 -4.46 -12.98
N GLY A 43 18.74 -4.51 -13.90
CA GLY A 43 19.79 -3.51 -14.03
C GLY A 43 19.25 -2.12 -14.35
N THR A 44 18.30 -2.01 -15.29
CA THR A 44 17.65 -0.75 -15.64
C THR A 44 16.72 -0.25 -14.53
N MET A 45 16.03 -1.16 -13.82
CA MET A 45 15.24 -0.80 -12.64
C MET A 45 16.11 -0.17 -11.55
N ILE A 46 17.28 -0.74 -11.30
CA ILE A 46 18.24 -0.20 -10.31
C ILE A 46 18.82 1.13 -10.80
N ALA A 47 19.19 1.24 -12.08
CA ALA A 47 19.77 2.47 -12.64
C ALA A 47 18.77 3.65 -12.67
N SER A 48 17.47 3.38 -12.74
CA SER A 48 16.42 4.40 -12.85
C SER A 48 15.76 4.77 -11.51
N ASN A 49 16.11 4.13 -10.40
CA ASN A 49 15.46 4.34 -9.11
C ASN A 49 16.46 4.53 -7.96
N ASN A 50 16.10 5.36 -6.98
CA ASN A 50 16.83 5.46 -5.72
C ASN A 50 16.62 4.21 -4.85
N ILE A 51 17.56 3.94 -3.93
CA ILE A 51 17.51 2.77 -3.03
C ILE A 51 16.21 2.73 -2.21
N THR A 52 15.70 3.88 -1.76
CA THR A 52 14.43 3.98 -1.03
C THR A 52 13.25 3.51 -1.88
N ASN A 53 13.20 3.93 -3.15
CA ASN A 53 12.13 3.55 -4.08
C ASN A 53 12.20 2.06 -4.38
N LEU A 54 13.39 1.51 -4.62
CA LEU A 54 13.58 0.07 -4.84
C LEU A 54 13.02 -0.75 -3.67
N LYS A 55 13.33 -0.37 -2.43
CA LYS A 55 12.78 -1.05 -1.24
C LYS A 55 11.26 -0.97 -1.20
N LYS A 56 10.68 0.21 -1.44
CA LYS A 56 9.21 0.39 -1.53
C LYS A 56 8.61 -0.49 -2.63
N THR A 57 9.25 -0.59 -3.80
CA THR A 57 8.81 -1.44 -4.92
C THR A 57 8.81 -2.92 -4.56
N PHE A 58 9.88 -3.44 -3.97
CA PHE A 58 9.93 -4.83 -3.53
C PHE A 58 8.90 -5.15 -2.43
N ALA A 59 8.69 -4.23 -1.49
CA ALA A 59 7.65 -4.39 -0.46
C ALA A 59 6.24 -4.38 -1.08
N ALA A 60 5.97 -3.49 -2.03
CA ALA A 60 4.68 -3.38 -2.72
C ALA A 60 4.36 -4.63 -3.57
N LEU A 61 5.37 -5.23 -4.21
CA LEU A 61 5.22 -6.49 -4.95
C LEU A 61 4.74 -7.63 -4.03
N GLY A 62 5.27 -7.72 -2.80
CA GLY A 62 4.78 -8.67 -1.80
C GLY A 62 3.35 -8.37 -1.34
N GLY A 63 3.01 -7.08 -1.21
CA GLY A 63 1.66 -6.61 -0.84
C GLY A 63 0.59 -6.82 -1.91
N ALA A 64 0.96 -6.91 -3.19
CA ALA A 64 0.03 -7.07 -4.32
C ALA A 64 -0.84 -8.35 -4.24
N PHE A 65 -0.37 -9.37 -3.51
CA PHE A 65 -1.07 -10.63 -3.31
C PHE A 65 -2.00 -10.64 -2.07
N LYS A 66 -2.17 -9.51 -1.37
CA LYS A 66 -3.00 -9.43 -0.17
C LYS A 66 -4.49 -9.60 -0.51
N THR A 67 -5.19 -10.38 0.31
CA THR A 67 -6.59 -10.81 0.05
C THR A 67 -7.61 -9.69 0.29
N LYS A 68 -8.59 -9.55 -0.62
CA LYS A 68 -9.69 -8.56 -0.56
C LYS A 68 -10.46 -8.52 0.77
N SER A 69 -10.60 -9.67 1.46
CA SER A 69 -11.31 -9.75 2.74
C SER A 69 -10.61 -9.00 3.87
N ALA A 70 -9.28 -8.98 3.89
CA ALA A 70 -8.52 -8.28 4.91
C ALA A 70 -8.67 -6.75 4.80
N VAL A 71 -8.75 -6.26 3.55
CA VAL A 71 -8.95 -4.82 3.26
C VAL A 71 -10.37 -4.38 3.68
N LYS A 72 -11.40 -5.18 3.37
CA LYS A 72 -12.77 -4.85 3.78
C LYS A 72 -12.91 -4.78 5.30
N GLN A 73 -12.33 -5.74 6.02
CA GLN A 73 -12.37 -5.74 7.48
C GLN A 73 -11.65 -4.51 8.06
N MET A 74 -10.46 -4.19 7.54
CA MET A 74 -9.71 -3.00 7.97
C MET A 74 -10.51 -1.70 7.77
N HIS A 75 -11.25 -1.54 6.66
CA HIS A 75 -12.10 -0.37 6.46
C HIS A 75 -13.26 -0.29 7.47
N LEU A 76 -13.88 -1.44 7.79
CA LEU A 76 -14.93 -1.47 8.81
C LEU A 76 -14.36 -1.14 10.19
N ASP A 77 -13.22 -1.71 10.54
CA ASP A 77 -12.51 -1.45 11.79
C ASP A 77 -12.13 0.03 11.93
N LEU A 78 -11.64 0.65 10.84
CA LEU A 78 -11.35 2.08 10.80
C LEU A 78 -12.61 2.93 11.03
N LEU A 79 -13.73 2.61 10.39
CA LEU A 79 -15.00 3.34 10.59
C LEU A 79 -15.50 3.20 12.02
N CYS A 80 -15.41 2.00 12.61
CA CYS A 80 -15.77 1.75 14.00
C CYS A 80 -14.86 2.51 14.98
N LEU A 81 -13.55 2.53 14.74
CA LEU A 81 -12.58 3.33 15.51
C LEU A 81 -12.95 4.82 15.47
N MET A 82 -13.16 5.39 14.28
CA MET A 82 -13.56 6.79 14.12
C MET A 82 -14.88 7.09 14.84
N PHE A 83 -15.84 6.18 14.76
CA PHE A 83 -17.10 6.32 15.49
C PHE A 83 -16.88 6.34 17.01
N GLU A 84 -16.09 5.41 17.56
CA GLU A 84 -15.79 5.39 19.01
C GLU A 84 -15.07 6.65 19.47
N ILE A 85 -14.10 7.16 18.70
CA ILE A 85 -13.40 8.42 18.98
C ILE A 85 -14.41 9.57 19.03
N LEU A 86 -15.24 9.72 17.98
CA LEU A 86 -16.23 10.80 17.91
C LEU A 86 -17.30 10.69 19.02
N GLN A 87 -17.73 9.49 19.39
CA GLN A 87 -18.64 9.28 20.52
C GLN A 87 -17.99 9.67 21.86
N LYS A 88 -16.72 9.33 22.06
CA LYS A 88 -15.97 9.70 23.25
C LYS A 88 -15.83 11.23 23.35
N ILE A 89 -15.47 11.90 22.25
CA ILE A 89 -15.43 13.38 22.16
C ILE A 89 -16.78 13.98 22.54
N LYS A 90 -17.88 13.44 21.99
CA LYS A 90 -19.23 13.94 22.25
C LYS A 90 -19.66 13.77 23.71
N ARG A 91 -19.26 12.68 24.36
CA ARG A 91 -19.67 12.35 25.73
C ARG A 91 -18.80 13.02 26.79
N ASP A 92 -17.49 12.91 26.63
CA ASP A 92 -16.50 13.24 27.66
C ASP A 92 -15.68 14.50 27.30
N GLY A 93 -15.90 15.07 26.10
CA GLY A 93 -15.17 16.22 25.58
C GLY A 93 -13.87 15.83 24.85
N LEU A 94 -13.34 16.75 24.05
CA LEU A 94 -12.14 16.52 23.24
C LEU A 94 -10.91 16.16 24.10
N MET A 95 -10.74 16.82 25.24
CA MET A 95 -9.63 16.61 26.18
C MET A 95 -9.53 15.17 26.73
N SER A 96 -10.63 14.41 26.69
CA SER A 96 -10.64 13.02 27.16
C SER A 96 -9.80 12.06 26.30
N LEU A 97 -9.36 12.52 25.11
CA LEU A 97 -8.53 11.76 24.18
C LEU A 97 -7.02 11.99 24.34
N GLU A 98 -6.58 12.93 25.17
CA GLU A 98 -5.15 13.31 25.28
C GLU A 98 -4.25 12.09 25.53
N GLY A 99 -4.62 11.21 26.47
CA GLY A 99 -3.87 9.98 26.71
C GLY A 99 -3.94 8.97 25.55
N ASP A 100 -5.04 8.92 24.79
CA ASP A 100 -5.19 7.99 23.67
C ASP A 100 -4.39 8.43 22.44
N ILE A 101 -4.16 9.74 22.26
CA ILE A 101 -3.42 10.29 21.11
C ILE A 101 -1.93 10.46 21.37
N GLU A 102 -1.51 10.60 22.63
CA GLU A 102 -0.10 10.65 23.01
C GLU A 102 0.51 9.25 23.00
N GLU A 103 -0.23 8.24 23.46
CA GLU A 103 0.20 6.84 23.45
C GLU A 103 -0.87 5.93 22.80
N PRO A 104 -1.02 5.96 21.46
CA PRO A 104 -2.00 5.13 20.77
C PRO A 104 -1.72 3.62 20.92
N GLU A 105 -0.47 3.22 21.17
CA GLU A 105 -0.11 1.81 21.37
C GLU A 105 -0.60 1.25 22.73
N SER A 106 -0.70 2.09 23.76
CA SER A 106 -1.18 1.71 25.10
C SER A 106 -2.67 2.05 25.31
N SER A 107 -3.30 2.68 24.32
CA SER A 107 -4.69 3.09 24.38
C SER A 107 -5.67 1.90 24.26
N PRO A 108 -6.56 1.69 25.24
CA PRO A 108 -7.62 0.68 25.16
C PRO A 108 -8.58 0.90 23.99
N LEU A 109 -8.61 2.11 23.41
CA LEU A 109 -9.44 2.44 22.26
C LEU A 109 -8.83 1.89 20.97
N PHE A 110 -7.51 2.03 20.79
CA PHE A 110 -6.80 1.50 19.63
C PHE A 110 -6.49 -0.01 19.75
N GLU A 111 -6.30 -0.54 20.96
CA GLU A 111 -6.10 -2.00 21.18
C GLU A 111 -7.23 -2.87 20.62
N LYS A 112 -8.46 -2.36 20.58
CA LYS A 112 -9.62 -3.06 20.00
C LYS A 112 -9.51 -3.28 18.49
N TYR A 113 -8.68 -2.47 17.81
CA TYR A 113 -8.62 -2.40 16.35
C TYR A 113 -7.19 -2.69 15.83
N PRO A 114 -6.63 -3.89 16.10
CA PRO A 114 -5.24 -4.23 15.71
C PRO A 114 -5.02 -4.30 14.20
N SER A 115 -6.08 -4.32 13.39
CA SER A 115 -6.01 -4.19 11.93
C SER A 115 -5.62 -2.78 11.48
N VAL A 116 -6.00 -1.76 12.27
CA VAL A 116 -5.67 -0.34 12.07
C VAL A 116 -4.32 -0.01 12.71
N THR A 117 -4.07 -0.47 13.95
CA THR A 117 -2.83 -0.16 14.68
C THR A 117 -1.56 -0.71 14.01
N LYS A 118 -1.69 -1.72 13.15
CA LYS A 118 -0.57 -2.23 12.33
C LYS A 118 -0.11 -1.25 11.25
N ASP A 119 -0.96 -0.30 10.88
CA ASP A 119 -0.63 0.75 9.92
C ASP A 119 -0.25 2.01 10.69
N HIS A 120 1.05 2.13 10.98
CA HIS A 120 1.58 3.26 11.75
C HIS A 120 1.26 4.60 11.08
N HIS A 121 1.29 4.69 9.75
CA HIS A 121 0.97 5.93 9.05
C HIS A 121 -0.48 6.36 9.26
N LEU A 122 -1.42 5.40 9.24
CA LEU A 122 -2.83 5.67 9.51
C LEU A 122 -3.06 6.15 10.95
N VAL A 123 -2.37 5.55 11.93
CA VAL A 123 -2.44 5.95 13.34
C VAL A 123 -1.85 7.34 13.53
N ASP A 124 -0.66 7.60 12.97
CA ASP A 124 0.01 8.90 13.02
C ASP A 124 -0.87 9.98 12.41
N PHE A 125 -1.42 9.75 11.21
CA PHE A 125 -2.36 10.67 10.56
C PHE A 125 -3.53 11.03 11.48
N ILE A 126 -4.25 10.03 12.02
CA ILE A 126 -5.40 10.26 12.91
C ILE A 126 -4.98 11.04 14.16
N THR A 127 -3.91 10.60 14.83
CA THR A 127 -3.50 11.15 16.13
C THR A 127 -2.90 12.55 16.00
N ASP A 128 -2.14 12.84 14.95
CA ASP A 128 -1.55 14.15 14.69
C ASP A 128 -2.63 15.22 14.47
N TYR A 129 -3.65 14.93 13.66
CA TYR A 129 -4.75 15.89 13.46
C TYR A 129 -5.60 16.06 14.73
N LEU A 130 -5.85 15.00 15.50
CA LEU A 130 -6.51 15.12 16.79
C LEU A 130 -5.68 15.94 17.79
N ARG A 131 -4.35 15.79 17.79
CA ARG A 131 -3.42 16.58 18.61
C ARG A 131 -3.45 18.05 18.22
N MET A 132 -3.49 18.35 16.93
CA MET A 132 -3.62 19.72 16.42
C MET A 132 -4.96 20.35 16.84
N MET A 133 -6.07 19.60 16.81
CA MET A 133 -7.36 20.06 17.30
C MET A 133 -7.34 20.34 18.82
N LEU A 134 -6.67 19.49 19.61
CA LEU A 134 -6.51 19.66 21.06
C LEU A 134 -5.65 20.87 21.42
N GLY A 135 -4.59 21.14 20.66
CA GLY A 135 -3.72 22.30 20.84
C GLY A 135 -4.37 23.65 20.50
N GLY A 136 -5.60 23.64 19.94
CA GLY A 136 -6.36 24.85 19.60
C GLY A 136 -5.69 25.73 18.54
N SER A 137 -4.73 25.20 17.80
CA SER A 137 -3.75 26.01 17.05
C SER A 137 -4.18 26.39 15.63
N LEU A 138 -5.28 25.84 15.09
CA LEU A 138 -5.63 26.01 13.67
C LEU A 138 -7.13 26.16 13.42
N ASP A 139 -7.44 26.98 12.41
CA ASP A 139 -8.77 27.07 11.80
C ASP A 139 -9.11 25.76 11.08
N VAL A 140 -10.38 25.32 11.16
CA VAL A 140 -10.85 24.03 10.62
C VAL A 140 -10.53 23.90 9.13
N ILE A 141 -10.63 25.01 8.39
CA ILE A 141 -10.33 25.08 6.96
C ILE A 141 -8.85 24.78 6.68
N GLN A 142 -7.95 25.22 7.56
CA GLN A 142 -6.51 24.96 7.41
C GLN A 142 -6.19 23.49 7.68
N ILE A 143 -6.85 22.88 8.67
CA ILE A 143 -6.70 21.44 8.95
C ILE A 143 -7.16 20.62 7.74
N GLU A 144 -8.31 20.95 7.16
CA GLU A 144 -8.82 20.28 5.96
C GLU A 144 -7.82 20.36 4.79
N SER A 145 -7.30 21.55 4.50
CA SER A 145 -6.31 21.74 3.44
C SER A 145 -5.02 20.97 3.69
N LEU A 146 -4.56 20.86 4.95
CA LEU A 146 -3.38 20.09 5.30
C LEU A 146 -3.62 18.58 5.14
N MET A 147 -4.78 18.09 5.60
CA MET A 147 -5.16 16.68 5.41
C MET A 147 -5.21 16.31 3.93
N GLU A 148 -5.81 17.14 3.08
CA GLU A 148 -5.90 16.89 1.64
C GLU A 148 -4.50 16.86 1.00
N GLN A 149 -3.64 17.83 1.35
CA GLN A 149 -2.28 17.89 0.84
C GLN A 149 -1.44 16.68 1.25
N GLU A 150 -1.55 16.23 2.51
CA GLU A 150 -0.84 15.04 2.99
C GLU A 150 -1.33 13.78 2.27
N LEU A 151 -2.65 13.63 2.09
CA LEU A 151 -3.24 12.51 1.36
C LEU A 151 -2.76 12.47 -0.10
N ASP A 152 -2.66 13.63 -0.76
CA ASP A 152 -2.14 13.73 -2.13
C ASP A 152 -0.67 13.32 -2.21
N VAL A 153 0.17 13.78 -1.28
CA VAL A 153 1.58 13.40 -1.21
C VAL A 153 1.71 11.90 -0.96
N HIS A 154 0.95 11.35 0.00
CA HIS A 154 0.94 9.92 0.27
C HIS A 154 0.49 9.10 -0.95
N HIS A 155 -0.53 9.56 -1.66
CA HIS A 155 -0.99 8.92 -2.90
C HIS A 155 0.11 8.91 -3.97
N GLN A 156 0.77 10.04 -4.19
CA GLN A 156 1.90 10.13 -5.12
C GLN A 156 3.04 9.19 -4.72
N GLU A 157 3.40 9.12 -3.44
CA GLU A 157 4.42 8.21 -2.94
C GLU A 157 4.05 6.73 -3.13
N ALA A 158 2.78 6.38 -2.91
CA ALA A 158 2.27 5.02 -3.13
C ALA A 158 2.27 4.64 -4.62
N HIS A 159 2.21 5.61 -5.53
CA HIS A 159 2.29 5.39 -6.97
C HIS A 159 3.73 5.23 -7.51
N ILE A 160 4.75 5.64 -6.77
CA ILE A 160 6.16 5.47 -7.19
C ILE A 160 6.50 4.00 -7.49
N PRO A 161 6.21 3.01 -6.61
CA PRO A 161 6.37 1.59 -6.91
C PRO A 161 5.70 1.12 -8.20
N VAL A 162 4.48 1.62 -8.46
CA VAL A 162 3.69 1.25 -9.63
C VAL A 162 4.39 1.76 -10.89
N ALA A 163 4.81 3.02 -10.89
CA ALA A 163 5.55 3.61 -12.00
C ALA A 163 6.87 2.86 -12.27
N SER A 164 7.61 2.47 -11.24
CA SER A 164 8.84 1.68 -11.40
C SER A 164 8.58 0.34 -12.08
N VAL A 165 7.53 -0.39 -11.68
CA VAL A 165 7.17 -1.68 -12.29
C VAL A 165 6.68 -1.51 -13.72
N THR A 166 5.85 -0.50 -14.00
CA THR A 166 5.36 -0.21 -15.35
C THR A 166 6.52 0.13 -16.29
N ASN A 167 7.46 0.98 -15.87
CA ASN A 167 8.62 1.34 -16.68
C ASN A 167 9.49 0.11 -17.04
N VAL A 168 9.63 -0.84 -16.13
CA VAL A 168 10.34 -2.11 -16.41
C VAL A 168 9.54 -2.96 -17.39
N ALA A 169 8.21 -3.03 -17.23
CA ALA A 169 7.35 -3.78 -18.13
C ALA A 169 7.36 -3.21 -19.56
N ASP A 170 7.35 -1.89 -19.72
CA ASP A 170 7.42 -1.21 -21.02
C ASP A 170 8.79 -1.34 -21.70
N GLY A 171 9.84 -1.60 -20.91
CA GLY A 171 11.20 -1.81 -21.39
C GLY A 171 11.52 -3.26 -21.79
N LEU A 172 10.60 -4.20 -21.54
CA LEU A 172 10.75 -5.59 -21.92
C LEU A 172 10.19 -5.82 -23.34
N PRO A 173 10.90 -6.60 -24.19
CA PRO A 173 10.48 -6.88 -25.57
C PRO A 173 9.28 -7.84 -25.67
#